data_AF-A0A3A5V459-F1
#
_entry.id   AF-A0A3A5V459-F1
#
_cell.length_a   1.000
_cell.length_b   1.000
_cell.length_c   1.000
_cell.angle_alpha   90.00
_cell.angle_beta   90.00
_cell.angle_gamma   90.00
#
_symmetry.space_group_name_H-M   'P 1'
#
loop_
_entity.id
_entity.type
_entity.pdbx_description
1 polymer ?
#
loop_
_entity_poly.entity_id
_entity_poly.type
_entity_poly.pdbx_seq_one_letter_code
_entity_poly.pdbx_strand_id
1 'polypeptide(L)'
;MKGRDRVIRDEIHRDILVPASHAAIIDTPEFQRLRAIQQLSTCEYVFPAATHNRFAHSLGAYHLAGRLATHLNEVHPGLLSVEDEELVQLAALLHDIGHPPYSHLLETPRVYAT
;
A
#
# COMPACT_ATOMS: atom_id res chain seq x y z
N MET A 1 -14.78 18.19 -3.10
CA MET A 1 -13.90 19.08 -2.30
C MET A 1 -12.47 18.72 -2.66
N LYS A 2 -11.61 19.66 -3.07
CA LYS A 2 -10.18 19.35 -3.25
C LYS A 2 -9.60 18.97 -1.88
N GLY A 3 -9.16 17.72 -1.74
CA GLY A 3 -8.45 17.26 -0.55
C GLY A 3 -7.17 18.07 -0.32
N ARG A 4 -6.56 17.92 0.86
CA ARG A 4 -5.25 18.48 1.14
C ARG A 4 -4.21 17.38 1.02
N ASP A 5 -3.03 17.73 0.54
CA ASP A 5 -1.85 16.88 0.70
C ASP A 5 -1.63 16.61 2.18
N ARG A 6 -1.21 15.40 2.52
CA ARG A 6 -0.94 15.02 3.91
C ARG A 6 0.30 14.16 4.03
N VAL A 7 0.85 14.19 5.23
CA VAL A 7 1.92 13.30 5.67
C VAL A 7 1.30 12.24 6.56
N ILE A 8 1.50 10.97 6.22
CA ILE A 8 1.20 9.85 7.11
C ILE A 8 2.50 9.47 7.83
N ARG A 9 2.43 9.38 9.16
CA ARG A 9 3.54 8.92 9.99
C ARG A 9 3.50 7.39 10.07
N ASP A 10 4.54 6.75 9.59
CA ASP A 10 4.75 5.32 9.57
C ASP A 10 5.98 4.94 10.40
N GLU A 11 5.94 3.82 11.12
CA GLU A 11 7.04 3.43 12.01
C GLU A 11 8.28 2.96 11.25
N ILE A 12 8.13 2.45 10.03
CA ILE A 12 9.21 1.89 9.21
C ILE A 12 9.80 2.96 8.30
N HIS A 13 8.94 3.72 7.61
CA HIS A 13 9.32 4.68 6.58
C HIS A 13 9.27 6.14 7.03
N ARG A 14 8.83 6.41 8.27
CA ARG A 14 8.66 7.76 8.85
C ARG A 14 7.59 8.56 8.12
N ASP A 15 7.98 9.45 7.22
CA ASP A 15 7.07 10.41 6.62
C ASP A 15 6.71 9.96 5.21
N ILE A 16 5.48 9.50 5.04
CA ILE A 16 4.92 9.14 3.75
C ILE A 16 4.09 10.33 3.24
N LEU A 17 4.56 10.96 2.17
CA LEU A 17 3.86 12.05 1.49
C LEU A 17 2.74 11.49 0.61
N VAL A 18 1.54 12.03 0.78
CA VAL A 18 0.34 11.62 0.06
C VAL A 18 -0.31 12.85 -0.57
N PRO A 19 -0.22 13.01 -1.90
CA PRO A 19 -0.94 14.05 -2.63
C PRO A 19 -2.46 13.93 -2.44
N ALA A 20 -3.17 15.06 -2.54
CA ALA A 20 -4.62 15.13 -2.42
C ALA A 20 -5.37 14.17 -3.36
N SER A 21 -4.84 13.89 -4.56
CA SER A 21 -5.39 12.93 -5.51
C SER A 21 -5.35 11.50 -4.98
N HIS A 22 -4.19 11.05 -4.48
CA HIS A 22 -4.01 9.71 -3.91
C HIS A 22 -4.74 9.55 -2.59
N ALA A 23 -4.77 10.62 -1.80
CA ALA A 23 -5.54 10.73 -0.57
C ALA A 23 -7.03 10.40 -0.78
N ALA A 24 -7.62 10.79 -1.92
CA ALA A 24 -9.01 10.50 -2.23
C ALA A 24 -9.28 8.99 -2.41
N ILE A 25 -8.29 8.23 -2.89
CA ILE A 25 -8.36 6.76 -2.99
C ILE A 25 -8.22 6.13 -1.60
N ILE A 26 -7.26 6.62 -0.81
CA ILE A 26 -7.01 6.10 0.56
C ILE A 26 -8.24 6.29 1.45
N ASP A 27 -8.98 7.39 1.32
CA ASP A 27 -10.15 7.70 2.15
C ASP A 27 -11.43 6.94 1.74
N THR A 28 -11.35 6.05 0.75
CA THR A 28 -12.49 5.21 0.35
C THR A 28 -12.77 4.10 1.37
N PRO A 29 -14.03 3.67 1.55
CA PRO A 29 -14.36 2.51 2.40
C PRO A 29 -13.60 1.24 2.02
N GLU A 30 -13.39 1.03 0.72
CA GLU A 30 -12.69 -0.12 0.15
C GLU A 30 -11.24 -0.19 0.64
N PHE A 31 -10.53 0.94 0.66
CA PHE A 31 -9.16 1.00 1.15
C PHE A 31 -9.10 1.04 2.70
N GLN A 32 -9.98 1.80 3.36
CA GLN A 32 -10.02 1.89 4.83
C GLN A 32 -10.33 0.54 5.49
N ARG A 33 -11.06 -0.35 4.82
CA ARG A 33 -11.31 -1.73 5.27
C ARG A 33 -10.01 -2.49 5.58
N LEU A 34 -8.90 -2.20 4.89
CA LEU A 34 -7.61 -2.85 5.11
C LEU A 34 -7.07 -2.67 6.54
N ARG A 35 -7.56 -1.68 7.30
CA ARG A 35 -7.21 -1.50 8.72
C ARG A 35 -7.65 -2.64 9.61
N ALA A 36 -8.70 -3.37 9.20
CA ALA A 36 -9.27 -4.48 9.95
C ALA A 36 -8.70 -5.85 9.53
N ILE A 37 -7.74 -5.88 8.59
CA ILE A 37 -7.18 -7.13 8.06
C ILE A 37 -5.73 -7.24 8.50
N GLN A 38 -5.46 -8.17 9.42
CA GLN A 38 -4.11 -8.48 9.89
C GLN A 38 -3.23 -8.96 8.74
N GLN A 39 -2.02 -8.42 8.61
CA GLN A 39 -1.07 -8.83 7.58
C GLN A 39 -0.79 -10.33 7.66
N LEU A 40 -0.51 -10.81 8.87
CA LEU A 40 -0.09 -12.18 9.15
C LEU A 40 -1.21 -13.02 9.80
N SER A 41 -2.47 -12.74 9.47
CA SER A 41 -3.62 -13.54 9.92
C SER A 41 -3.64 -13.71 11.45
N THR A 42 -3.44 -14.93 11.93
CA THR A 42 -3.49 -15.32 13.35
C THR A 42 -2.10 -15.33 14.01
N CYS A 43 -1.05 -14.86 13.34
CA CYS A 43 0.30 -14.86 13.90
C CYS A 43 0.41 -14.04 15.19
N GLU A 44 -0.46 -13.05 15.42
CA GLU A 44 -0.49 -12.29 16.69
C GLU A 44 -0.70 -13.18 17.93
N TYR A 45 -1.36 -14.34 17.79
CA TYR A 45 -1.56 -15.30 18.88
C TYR A 45 -0.28 -16.07 19.26
N VAL A 46 0.76 -16.02 18.43
CA VAL A 46 2.08 -16.63 18.69
C VAL A 46 3.15 -15.55 18.89
N PHE A 47 3.06 -14.47 18.11
CA PHE A 47 3.96 -13.33 18.12
C PHE A 47 3.15 -12.07 18.44
N PRO A 48 3.02 -11.66 19.72
CA PRO A 48 2.12 -10.57 20.13
C PRO A 48 2.40 -9.21 19.47
N ALA A 49 3.58 -9.01 18.86
CA ALA A 49 3.91 -7.80 18.11
C ALA A 49 3.46 -7.82 16.64
N ALA A 50 2.97 -8.95 16.13
CA ALA A 50 2.53 -9.12 14.75
C ALA A 50 1.10 -8.57 14.51
N THR A 51 0.85 -7.34 14.93
CA THR A 51 -0.46 -6.66 14.92
C THR A 51 -0.66 -5.68 13.75
N HIS A 52 0.32 -5.63 12.84
CA HIS A 52 0.27 -4.77 11.67
C HIS A 52 -0.77 -5.27 10.67
N ASN A 53 -1.44 -4.33 10.03
CA ASN A 53 -2.52 -4.60 9.09
C ASN A 53 -2.11 -4.31 7.64
N ARG A 54 -2.93 -4.80 6.71
CA ARG A 54 -2.75 -4.58 5.27
C ARG A 54 -2.73 -3.09 4.90
N PHE A 55 -3.45 -2.25 5.65
CA PHE A 55 -3.45 -0.79 5.39
C PHE A 55 -2.05 -0.18 5.54
N ALA A 56 -1.36 -0.46 6.64
CA ALA A 56 0.00 0.04 6.85
C ALA A 56 0.98 -0.53 5.81
N HIS A 57 0.84 -1.82 5.50
CA HIS A 57 1.65 -2.48 4.47
C HIS A 57 1.47 -1.84 3.08
N SER A 58 0.23 -1.62 2.63
CA SER A 58 -0.08 -0.98 1.35
C SER A 58 0.48 0.45 1.26
N LEU A 59 0.46 1.22 2.36
CA LEU A 59 1.08 2.54 2.40
C LEU A 59 2.61 2.47 2.27
N GLY A 60 3.24 1.50 2.93
CA GLY A 60 4.68 1.25 2.79
C GLY A 60 5.06 0.84 1.36
N ALA A 61 4.28 -0.03 0.74
CA ALA A 61 4.45 -0.44 -0.65
C ALA A 61 4.33 0.75 -1.62
N TYR A 62 3.28 1.57 -1.46
CA TYR A 62 3.10 2.84 -2.18
C TYR A 62 4.33 3.76 -2.06
N HIS A 63 4.83 3.95 -0.84
CA HIS A 63 6.01 4.80 -0.59
C HIS A 63 7.27 4.28 -1.30
N LEU A 64 7.55 2.97 -1.16
CA LEU A 64 8.73 2.36 -1.77
C LEU A 64 8.65 2.31 -3.29
N ALA A 65 7.47 2.05 -3.85
CA ALA A 65 7.24 2.08 -5.29
C ALA A 65 7.55 3.47 -5.88
N GLY A 66 7.12 4.53 -5.20
CA GLY A 66 7.42 5.89 -5.62
C GLY A 66 8.90 6.22 -5.58
N ARG A 67 9.57 5.86 -4.48
CA ARG A 67 11.02 6.04 -4.36
C ARG A 67 11.79 5.29 -5.44
N LEU A 68 11.37 4.06 -5.76
CA LEU A 68 11.97 3.26 -6.82
C LEU A 68 11.77 3.93 -8.19
N ALA A 69 10.55 4.35 -8.52
CA ALA A 69 10.23 4.98 -9.79
C ALA A 69 11.05 6.25 -10.01
N THR A 70 11.11 7.13 -9.01
CA THR A 70 11.96 8.33 -9.04
C THR A 70 13.44 7.97 -9.23
N HIS A 71 13.95 7.02 -8.47
CA HIS A 71 15.36 6.62 -8.57
C HIS A 71 15.72 6.01 -9.93
N LEU A 72 14.83 5.21 -10.51
CA LEU A 72 15.01 4.66 -11.86
C LEU A 72 15.12 5.77 -12.90
N ASN A 73 14.29 6.82 -12.79
CA ASN A 73 14.35 7.97 -13.68
C ASN A 73 15.55 8.88 -13.41
N GLU A 74 16.08 8.94 -12.18
CA GLU A 74 17.35 9.63 -11.89
C GLU A 74 18.54 8.94 -12.58
N VAL A 75 18.60 7.61 -12.51
CA VAL A 75 19.70 6.81 -13.08
C VAL A 75 19.55 6.67 -14.60
N HIS A 76 18.32 6.53 -15.10
CA HIS A 76 17.98 6.45 -16.53
C HIS A 76 16.94 7.52 -16.89
N PRO A 77 17.35 8.76 -17.18
CA PRO A 77 16.44 9.85 -17.49
C PRO A 77 15.49 9.54 -18.64
N GLY A 78 14.18 9.70 -18.38
CA GLY A 78 13.12 9.47 -19.36
C GLY A 78 12.71 8.01 -19.54
N LEU A 79 13.16 7.10 -18.66
CA LEU A 79 12.74 5.69 -18.67
C LEU A 79 11.25 5.55 -18.37
N LEU A 80 10.72 6.31 -17.41
CA LEU A 80 9.32 6.35 -17.03
C LEU A 80 8.74 7.73 -17.32
N SER A 81 7.51 7.80 -17.82
CA SER A 81 6.78 9.07 -17.85
C SER A 81 6.29 9.44 -16.44
N VAL A 82 5.91 10.70 -16.22
CA VAL A 82 5.32 11.13 -14.93
C VAL A 82 4.04 10.33 -14.63
N GLU A 83 3.27 9.98 -15.65
CA GLU A 83 2.07 9.16 -15.53
C GLU A 83 2.42 7.72 -15.12
N ASP A 84 3.46 7.12 -15.70
CA ASP A 84 3.91 5.77 -15.31
C ASP A 84 4.41 5.73 -13.86
N GLU A 85 5.15 6.76 -13.40
CA GLU A 85 5.57 6.86 -12.00
C GLU A 85 4.37 6.87 -11.05
N GLU A 86 3.34 7.66 -11.37
CA GLU A 86 2.11 7.74 -10.58
C GLU A 86 1.35 6.42 -10.59
N LEU A 87 1.21 5.78 -11.76
CA LEU A 87 0.54 4.50 -11.91
C LEU A 87 1.25 3.37 -11.15
N VAL A 88 2.57 3.33 -11.15
CA VAL A 88 3.35 2.34 -10.38
C VAL A 88 3.11 2.52 -8.87
N GLN A 89 3.08 3.77 -8.38
CA GLN A 89 2.74 4.05 -6.99
C GLN A 89 1.32 3.60 -6.63
N LEU A 90 0.33 3.93 -7.47
CA LEU A 90 -1.07 3.57 -7.26
C LEU A 90 -1.31 2.06 -7.37
N ALA A 91 -0.63 1.38 -8.28
CA ALA A 91 -0.66 -0.07 -8.38
C ALA A 91 -0.14 -0.72 -7.10
N ALA A 92 0.99 -0.24 -6.56
CA ALA A 92 1.53 -0.72 -5.29
C ALA A 92 0.61 -0.41 -4.10
N LEU A 93 -0.05 0.75 -4.09
CA LEU A 93 -1.04 1.08 -3.07
C LEU A 93 -2.20 0.07 -3.08
N LEU A 94 -2.69 -0.29 -4.25
CA LEU A 94 -3.91 -1.09 -4.42
C LEU A 94 -3.68 -2.60 -4.53
N HIS A 95 -2.42 -3.07 -4.59
CA HIS A 95 -2.12 -4.49 -4.87
C HIS A 95 -2.79 -5.48 -3.90
N ASP A 96 -2.98 -5.05 -2.64
CA ASP A 96 -3.54 -5.85 -1.56
C ASP A 96 -5.02 -5.54 -1.25
N ILE A 97 -5.68 -4.69 -2.05
CA ILE A 97 -7.07 -4.24 -1.79
C ILE A 97 -8.08 -5.40 -1.76
N GLY A 98 -7.78 -6.48 -2.49
CA GLY A 98 -8.61 -7.67 -2.62
C GLY A 98 -8.53 -8.65 -1.45
N HIS A 99 -7.67 -8.43 -0.45
CA HIS A 99 -7.49 -9.43 0.60
C HIS A 99 -8.77 -9.69 1.42
N PRO A 100 -9.12 -10.97 1.67
CA PRO A 100 -10.24 -11.34 2.52
C PRO A 100 -9.88 -11.20 4.01
N PRO A 101 -10.88 -11.29 4.92
CA PRO A 101 -10.60 -11.46 6.35
C PRO A 101 -9.67 -12.65 6.59
N TYR A 102 -8.81 -12.56 7.61
CA TYR A 102 -7.74 -13.53 7.88
C TYR A 102 -6.68 -13.68 6.77
N SER A 103 -6.52 -12.69 5.89
CA SER A 103 -5.46 -12.65 4.87
C SER A 103 -5.35 -13.97 4.10
N HIS A 104 -4.18 -14.60 4.06
CA HIS A 104 -3.93 -15.81 3.29
C HIS A 104 -4.63 -17.07 3.86
N LEU A 105 -5.21 -17.02 5.06
CA LEU A 105 -5.85 -18.20 5.67
C LEU A 105 -7.02 -18.74 4.84
N LEU A 106 -7.74 -17.83 4.17
CA LEU A 106 -8.87 -18.17 3.31
C LEU A 106 -8.49 -18.29 1.82
N GLU A 107 -7.22 -18.08 1.50
CA GLU A 107 -6.76 -18.27 0.12
C GLU A 107 -6.66 -19.76 -0.18
N THR A 108 -7.23 -20.14 -1.31
CA THR A 108 -7.13 -21.50 -1.83
C THR A 108 -6.08 -21.54 -2.94
N PRO A 109 -5.53 -22.72 -3.30
CA PRO A 109 -4.65 -22.85 -4.46
C PRO A 109 -5.25 -22.29 -5.76
N ARG A 110 -6.59 -22.20 -5.85
CA ARG A 110 -7.32 -21.61 -6.97
C ARG A 110 -7.21 -20.08 -7.05
N VAL A 111 -6.95 -19.40 -5.94
CA VAL A 111 -6.76 -17.95 -5.86
C VAL A 111 -5.35 -17.54 -6.31
N TYR A 112 -4.36 -18.43 -6.18
CA TYR A 112 -2.99 -18.26 -6.70
C TYR A 112 -2.83 -18.61 -8.19
N ALA A 113 -3.92 -18.95 -8.91
CA ALA A 113 -3.86 -19.42 -10.29
C ALA A 113 -3.86 -18.31 -11.35
N THR A 114 -3.65 -17.05 -10.96
CA THR A 114 -3.50 -15.89 -11.85
C THR A 114 -2.09 -15.32 -11.76
#